data_AF-A0AAE0PXP9-F1
#
_entry.id   AF-A0AAE0PXP9-F1
#
_cell.length_a   1.000
_cell.length_b   1.000
_cell.length_c   1.000
_cell.angle_alpha   90.00
_cell.angle_beta   90.00
_cell.angle_gamma   90.00
#
_symmetry.space_group_name_H-M   'P 1'
#
loop_
_entity.id
_entity.type
_entity.pdbx_description
1 polymer ?
#
loop_
_entity_poly.entity_id
_entity_poly.type
_entity_poly.pdbx_seq_one_letter_code
_entity_poly.pdbx_strand_id
1 'polypeptide(L)'
;MDRTEENRQEYKELQRRVKREVSKAKQKAYEELYTRLDTREGEKDLYRLARQRDRDGKDVQQVRVIKDRDGRVLTSEESVQRRWKEYFEELMNEENEREKRVEGVNSVEQKVDKIRKDEVRKALKRMKSGKAVGPDDIPVEVWKCLGEAAVEFLTSLFNRVLKRLQGEEVKKVQEFKYLGSTVQSNGECAKEVKKRVQTGWNGWRKVSGVLCDRKISARIKGKVYRTVVRPAMLYGLETVSLRKRQESELEVAELKMLRFSLGVTRLDRSRNEYSRGTAHVGRLGDKVREARLRWFGHVQRRESEYIGRRMLDMELPGRRQRGRPKRRYMDGINEDMKLVSASVEDAEDRIGGER
;
A
#
# COMPACT_ATOMS: atom_id res chain seq x y z
N MET A 1 27.50 -21.17 -58.85
CA MET A 1 26.99 -19.80 -58.67
C MET A 1 28.18 -18.90 -58.47
N ASP A 2 28.46 -18.07 -59.47
CA ASP A 2 29.68 -17.29 -59.52
C ASP A 2 29.66 -16.18 -58.45
N ARG A 3 30.76 -16.02 -57.71
CA ARG A 3 30.87 -15.03 -56.63
C ARG A 3 31.26 -13.66 -57.21
N THR A 4 30.39 -13.08 -58.04
CA THR A 4 30.56 -11.72 -58.57
C THR A 4 30.27 -10.67 -57.49
N GLU A 5 30.89 -9.49 -57.62
CA GLU A 5 30.71 -8.37 -56.67
C GLU A 5 29.25 -7.88 -56.65
N GLU A 6 28.54 -8.02 -57.78
CA GLU A 6 27.10 -7.77 -57.91
C GLU A 6 26.27 -8.70 -57.01
N ASN A 7 26.54 -10.00 -56.99
CA ASN A 7 25.87 -10.97 -56.11
C ASN A 7 26.11 -10.65 -54.62
N ARG A 8 27.28 -10.09 -54.28
CA ARG A 8 27.57 -9.59 -52.92
C ARG A 8 26.80 -8.33 -52.57
N GLN A 9 26.65 -7.40 -53.50
CA GLN A 9 25.84 -6.18 -53.31
C GLN A 9 24.36 -6.54 -53.16
N GLU A 10 23.83 -7.39 -54.03
CA GLU A 10 22.44 -7.86 -53.97
C GLU A 10 22.14 -8.59 -52.65
N TYR A 11 23.05 -9.46 -52.19
CA TYR A 11 22.93 -10.10 -50.87
C TYR A 11 22.90 -9.09 -49.72
N LYS A 12 23.77 -8.06 -49.75
CA LYS A 12 23.79 -7.00 -48.71
C LYS A 12 22.50 -6.18 -48.73
N GLU A 13 21.94 -5.89 -49.90
CA GLU A 13 20.68 -5.18 -50.05
C GLU A 13 19.48 -5.99 -49.55
N LEU A 14 19.40 -7.27 -49.93
CA LEU A 14 18.43 -8.21 -49.40
C LEU A 14 18.54 -8.32 -47.87
N GLN A 15 19.75 -8.44 -47.32
CA GLN A 15 19.97 -8.48 -45.88
C GLN A 15 19.51 -7.18 -45.19
N ARG A 16 19.75 -6.01 -45.79
CA ARG A 16 19.24 -4.72 -45.30
C ARG A 16 17.71 -4.67 -45.35
N ARG A 17 17.09 -5.18 -46.42
CA ARG A 17 15.63 -5.24 -46.58
C ARG A 17 14.99 -6.15 -45.54
N VAL A 18 15.52 -7.36 -45.35
CA VAL A 18 15.09 -8.30 -44.31
C VAL A 18 15.25 -7.68 -42.92
N LYS A 19 16.38 -7.05 -42.61
CA LYS A 19 16.58 -6.36 -41.32
C LYS A 19 15.54 -5.25 -41.08
N ARG A 20 15.20 -4.46 -42.12
CA ARG A 20 14.16 -3.43 -42.03
C ARG A 20 12.79 -4.03 -41.76
N GLU A 21 12.39 -5.06 -42.51
CA GLU A 21 11.08 -5.72 -42.32
C GLU A 21 10.98 -6.40 -40.95
N VAL A 22 12.04 -7.08 -40.49
CA VAL A 22 12.10 -7.64 -39.13
C VAL A 22 11.99 -6.53 -38.07
N SER A 23 12.64 -5.37 -38.28
CA SER A 23 12.52 -4.24 -37.36
C SER A 23 11.10 -3.69 -37.31
N LYS A 24 10.43 -3.53 -38.46
CA LYS A 24 9.03 -3.10 -38.55
C LYS A 24 8.10 -4.10 -37.85
N ALA A 25 8.24 -5.40 -38.12
CA ALA A 25 7.44 -6.43 -37.49
C ALA A 25 7.62 -6.45 -35.96
N LYS A 26 8.85 -6.32 -35.47
CA LYS A 26 9.13 -6.18 -34.02
C LYS A 26 8.48 -4.95 -33.44
N GLN A 27 8.58 -3.81 -34.12
CA GLN A 27 7.98 -2.56 -33.64
C GLN A 27 6.45 -2.66 -33.57
N LYS A 28 5.81 -3.22 -34.60
CA LYS A 28 4.37 -3.50 -34.60
C LYS A 28 3.96 -4.42 -33.45
N ALA A 29 4.69 -5.52 -33.22
CA ALA A 29 4.42 -6.42 -32.10
C ALA A 29 4.57 -5.73 -30.74
N TYR A 30 5.55 -4.83 -30.57
CA TYR A 30 5.67 -4.03 -29.35
C TYR A 30 4.51 -3.03 -29.20
N GLU A 31 4.09 -2.37 -30.27
CA GLU A 31 2.93 -1.46 -30.29
C GLU A 31 1.64 -2.17 -29.88
N GLU A 32 1.37 -3.35 -30.44
CA GLU A 32 0.23 -4.20 -30.06
C GLU A 32 0.31 -4.67 -28.60
N LEU A 33 1.51 -5.01 -28.11
CA LEU A 33 1.71 -5.30 -26.70
C LEU A 33 1.41 -4.08 -25.81
N TYR A 34 1.83 -2.88 -26.23
CA TYR A 34 1.56 -1.66 -25.48
C TYR A 34 0.07 -1.35 -25.42
N THR A 35 -0.64 -1.40 -26.54
CA THR A 35 -2.08 -1.14 -26.60
C THR A 35 -2.82 -2.11 -25.68
N ARG A 36 -2.50 -3.42 -25.75
CA ARG A 36 -3.07 -4.41 -24.84
C ARG A 36 -2.77 -4.10 -23.38
N LEU A 37 -1.52 -3.78 -23.05
CA LEU A 37 -1.17 -3.44 -21.67
C LEU A 37 -1.87 -2.15 -21.21
N ASP A 38 -2.19 -1.20 -22.11
CA ASP A 38 -2.84 0.09 -21.78
C ASP A 38 -4.33 -0.11 -21.45
N THR A 39 -4.87 -1.30 -21.74
CA THR A 39 -6.18 -1.73 -21.23
C THR A 39 -6.12 -2.12 -19.75
N ARG A 40 -7.28 -2.01 -19.08
CA ARG A 40 -7.45 -2.44 -17.67
C ARG A 40 -7.20 -3.93 -17.46
N GLU A 41 -7.44 -4.75 -18.48
CA GLU A 41 -7.19 -6.19 -18.45
C GLU A 41 -5.69 -6.48 -18.52
N GLY A 42 -4.98 -5.80 -19.42
CA GLY A 42 -3.53 -5.92 -19.54
C GLY A 42 -2.77 -5.48 -18.28
N GLU A 43 -3.25 -4.47 -17.56
CA GLU A 43 -2.71 -4.09 -16.25
C GLU A 43 -2.89 -5.20 -15.20
N LYS A 44 -4.08 -5.81 -15.14
CA LYS A 44 -4.35 -6.95 -14.23
C LYS A 44 -3.49 -8.16 -14.57
N ASP A 45 -3.30 -8.45 -15.85
CA ASP A 45 -2.44 -9.55 -16.31
C ASP A 45 -1.00 -9.33 -15.90
N LEU A 46 -0.47 -8.11 -16.04
CA LEU A 46 0.88 -7.76 -15.62
C LEU A 46 1.08 -7.97 -14.11
N TYR A 47 0.08 -7.56 -13.30
CA TYR A 47 0.08 -7.81 -11.86
C TYR A 47 0.05 -9.31 -11.54
N ARG A 48 -0.79 -10.08 -12.24
CA ARG A 48 -0.91 -11.55 -12.07
C ARG A 48 0.41 -12.24 -12.41
N LEU A 49 1.04 -11.89 -13.52
CA LEU A 49 2.33 -12.41 -13.96
C LEU A 49 3.44 -12.09 -12.95
N ALA A 50 3.49 -10.85 -12.45
CA ALA A 50 4.44 -10.46 -11.41
C ALA A 50 4.28 -11.29 -10.12
N ARG A 51 3.03 -11.55 -9.71
CA ARG A 51 2.72 -12.39 -8.54
C ARG A 51 3.03 -13.87 -8.75
N GLN A 52 2.82 -14.39 -9.96
CA GLN A 52 3.17 -15.74 -10.32
C GLN A 52 4.69 -15.94 -10.29
N ARG A 53 5.46 -15.04 -10.92
CA ARG A 53 6.93 -15.07 -10.89
C ARG A 53 7.51 -15.00 -9.48
N ASP A 54 6.90 -14.23 -8.57
CA ASP A 54 7.27 -14.20 -7.14
C ASP A 54 6.94 -15.52 -6.40
N ARG A 55 5.94 -16.28 -6.85
CA ARG A 55 5.64 -17.60 -6.30
C ARG A 55 6.62 -18.64 -6.83
N ASP A 56 6.90 -18.61 -8.13
CA ASP A 56 7.77 -19.57 -8.81
C ASP A 56 9.24 -19.40 -8.41
N GLY A 57 9.68 -18.17 -8.10
CA GLY A 57 11.04 -17.88 -7.62
C GLY A 57 11.26 -18.13 -6.13
N LYS A 58 10.32 -18.76 -5.42
CA LYS A 58 10.50 -19.21 -4.03
C LYS A 58 10.63 -20.73 -4.04
N ASP A 59 11.82 -21.23 -3.71
CA ASP A 59 12.12 -22.67 -3.61
C ASP A 59 11.20 -23.39 -2.63
N VAL A 60 10.60 -22.65 -1.69
CA VAL A 60 9.58 -23.16 -0.80
C VAL A 60 8.39 -22.19 -0.77
N GLN A 61 7.25 -22.65 -1.26
CA GLN A 61 6.02 -21.85 -1.37
C GLN A 61 5.30 -21.70 -0.02
N GLN A 62 5.49 -22.66 0.89
CA GLN A 62 5.18 -22.58 2.33
C GLN A 62 6.25 -23.32 3.13
N VAL A 63 7.18 -22.57 3.73
CA VAL A 63 8.04 -23.12 4.78
C VAL A 63 7.23 -23.01 6.08
N ARG A 64 6.49 -24.05 6.47
CA ARG A 64 5.95 -24.12 7.85
C ARG A 64 7.08 -24.55 8.76
N VAL A 65 8.05 -23.65 8.96
CA VAL A 65 9.19 -23.94 9.81
C VAL A 65 9.33 -22.81 10.80
N ILE A 66 9.27 -23.19 12.05
CA ILE A 66 9.31 -22.28 13.18
C ILE A 66 10.46 -22.71 14.08
N LYS A 67 11.16 -21.75 14.66
CA LYS A 67 12.23 -22.07 15.62
C LYS A 67 11.64 -22.28 17.01
N ASP A 68 12.12 -23.31 17.70
CA ASP A 68 11.86 -23.46 19.14
C ASP A 68 12.63 -22.39 19.95
N ARG A 69 12.49 -22.43 21.28
CA ARG A 69 13.15 -21.47 22.19
C ARG A 69 14.67 -21.54 22.13
N ASP A 70 15.21 -22.72 21.82
CA ASP A 70 16.64 -23.00 21.74
C ASP A 70 17.21 -22.71 20.33
N GLY A 71 16.38 -22.18 19.43
CA GLY A 71 16.78 -21.78 18.08
C GLY A 71 16.83 -22.94 17.08
N ARG A 72 16.40 -24.14 17.44
CA ARG A 72 16.32 -25.30 16.55
C ARG A 72 15.08 -25.21 15.66
N VAL A 73 15.22 -25.76 14.47
CA VAL A 73 14.30 -25.58 13.36
C VAL A 73 13.25 -26.70 13.40
N LEU A 74 12.00 -26.38 13.76
CA LEU A 74 10.88 -27.33 13.80
C LEU A 74 10.21 -27.43 12.44
N THR A 75 10.15 -28.64 11.89
CA THR A 75 9.64 -28.91 10.53
C THR A 75 8.33 -29.72 10.53
N SER A 76 7.97 -30.40 11.61
CA SER A 76 6.74 -31.19 11.68
C SER A 76 5.53 -30.35 12.12
N GLU A 77 4.36 -30.65 11.53
CA GLU A 77 3.15 -29.84 11.67
C GLU A 77 2.68 -29.72 13.13
N GLU A 78 2.69 -30.82 13.88
CA GLU A 78 2.33 -30.83 15.30
C GLU A 78 3.29 -29.97 16.15
N SER A 79 4.59 -30.02 15.87
CA SER A 79 5.60 -29.25 16.60
C SER A 79 5.48 -27.76 16.31
N VAL A 80 5.19 -27.41 15.06
CA VAL A 80 4.94 -26.04 14.63
C VAL A 80 3.67 -25.50 15.29
N GLN A 81 2.57 -26.26 15.31
CA GLN A 81 1.32 -25.88 15.98
C GLN A 81 1.53 -25.71 17.50
N ARG A 82 2.27 -26.60 18.14
CA ARG A 82 2.59 -26.52 19.58
C ARG A 82 3.45 -25.30 19.88
N ARG A 83 4.49 -25.03 19.07
CA ARG A 83 5.33 -23.84 19.22
C ARG A 83 4.56 -22.54 18.94
N TRP A 84 3.60 -22.55 18.02
CA TRP A 84 2.66 -21.44 17.81
C TRP A 84 1.79 -21.19 19.05
N LYS A 85 1.24 -22.25 19.65
CA LYS A 85 0.46 -22.17 20.89
C LYS A 85 1.30 -21.56 22.01
N GLU A 86 2.50 -22.11 22.26
CA GLU A 86 3.42 -21.60 23.27
C GLU A 86 3.83 -20.14 22.99
N TYR A 87 4.16 -19.80 21.74
CA TYR A 87 4.53 -18.43 21.37
C TYR A 87 3.41 -17.44 21.66
N PHE A 88 2.15 -17.78 21.35
CA PHE A 88 1.03 -16.89 21.60
C PHE A 88 0.60 -16.88 23.07
N GLU A 89 0.64 -18.01 23.77
CA GLU A 89 0.41 -18.04 25.22
C GLU A 89 1.44 -17.18 25.95
N GLU A 90 2.71 -17.20 25.56
CA GLU A 90 3.74 -16.31 26.11
C GLU A 90 3.56 -14.86 25.66
N LEU A 91 3.39 -14.62 24.36
CA LEU A 91 3.23 -13.24 23.83
C LEU A 91 2.02 -12.52 24.46
N MET A 92 0.97 -13.25 24.78
CA MET A 92 -0.27 -12.71 25.35
C MET A 92 -0.24 -12.63 26.88
N ASN A 93 0.68 -13.33 27.57
CA ASN A 93 0.71 -13.40 29.04
C ASN A 93 2.04 -12.95 29.69
N GLU A 94 3.15 -12.84 28.95
CA GLU A 94 4.43 -12.32 29.47
C GLU A 94 4.48 -10.79 29.36
N GLU A 95 4.43 -10.13 30.52
CA GLU A 95 4.86 -8.74 30.67
C GLU A 95 6.37 -8.63 30.39
N ASN A 96 6.72 -8.34 29.14
CA ASN A 96 8.11 -8.12 28.74
C ASN A 96 8.78 -6.99 29.55
N GLU A 97 9.86 -7.30 30.28
CA GLU A 97 10.63 -6.35 31.11
C GLU A 97 11.38 -5.24 30.33
N ARG A 98 11.34 -5.23 28.99
CA ARG A 98 12.12 -4.31 28.15
C ARG A 98 11.61 -2.87 28.07
N GLU A 99 10.52 -2.52 28.75
CA GLU A 99 9.86 -1.21 28.60
C GLU A 99 9.79 -0.42 29.92
N LYS A 100 10.90 -0.26 30.63
CA LYS A 100 11.01 0.79 31.64
C LYS A 100 11.47 2.10 31.01
N ARG A 101 10.50 3.01 30.78
CA ARG A 101 10.52 4.49 30.68
C ARG A 101 9.71 4.99 29.48
N VAL A 102 8.66 5.78 29.72
CA VAL A 102 8.71 7.24 29.90
C VAL A 102 7.42 7.67 30.61
N GLU A 103 7.56 8.25 31.80
CA GLU A 103 6.49 8.90 32.55
C GLU A 103 6.11 10.24 31.90
N GLY A 104 4.83 10.60 31.98
CA GLY A 104 4.36 11.97 31.77
C GLY A 104 3.76 12.26 30.39
N VAL A 105 2.60 11.68 30.07
CA VAL A 105 1.66 12.30 29.14
C VAL A 105 0.29 12.29 29.79
N ASN A 106 -0.28 13.49 29.95
CA ASN A 106 -1.56 13.73 30.61
C ASN A 106 -2.66 12.82 30.04
N SER A 107 -3.25 12.02 30.91
CA SER A 107 -4.45 11.22 30.64
C SER A 107 -5.61 12.17 30.34
N VAL A 108 -6.23 12.03 29.18
CA VAL A 108 -7.60 12.50 29.01
C VAL A 108 -8.47 11.31 29.40
N GLU A 109 -8.92 11.25 30.65
CA GLU A 109 -9.93 10.29 31.10
C GLU A 109 -11.25 10.60 30.35
N GLN A 110 -11.39 10.06 29.15
CA GLN A 110 -12.69 10.00 28.49
C GLN A 110 -13.43 8.78 29.04
N LYS A 111 -14.52 9.01 29.77
CA LYS A 111 -15.50 7.97 30.06
C LYS A 111 -16.03 7.44 28.72
N VAL A 112 -15.72 6.19 28.41
CA VAL A 112 -16.27 5.52 27.24
C VAL A 112 -17.64 4.98 27.61
N ASP A 113 -18.67 5.46 26.92
CA ASP A 113 -20.04 4.99 27.11
C ASP A 113 -20.20 3.51 26.73
N LYS A 114 -21.12 2.82 27.42
CA LYS A 114 -21.45 1.43 27.10
C LYS A 114 -22.11 1.34 25.72
N ILE A 115 -21.71 0.32 24.96
CA ILE A 115 -22.30 0.01 23.66
C ILE A 115 -23.76 -0.42 23.87
N ARG A 116 -24.68 0.20 23.13
CA ARG A 116 -26.13 -0.08 23.25
C ARG A 116 -26.55 -1.20 22.30
N LYS A 117 -27.61 -1.94 22.67
CA LYS A 117 -28.22 -2.97 21.80
C LYS A 117 -28.61 -2.41 20.43
N ASP A 118 -29.09 -1.17 20.39
CA ASP A 118 -29.50 -0.52 19.13
C ASP A 118 -28.34 -0.26 18.17
N GLU A 119 -27.15 0.02 18.69
CA GLU A 119 -25.94 0.22 17.88
C GLU A 119 -25.53 -1.11 17.24
N VAL A 120 -25.53 -2.19 18.02
CA VAL A 120 -25.22 -3.55 17.53
C VAL A 120 -26.25 -4.00 16.50
N ARG A 121 -27.54 -3.73 16.73
CA ARG A 121 -28.61 -4.03 15.78
C ARG A 121 -28.44 -3.28 14.45
N LYS A 122 -28.14 -1.98 14.52
CA LYS A 122 -27.85 -1.17 13.32
C LYS A 122 -26.60 -1.67 12.59
N ALA A 123 -25.57 -2.06 13.32
CA ALA A 123 -24.33 -2.59 12.75
C ALA A 123 -24.59 -3.91 12.00
N LEU A 124 -25.25 -4.89 12.63
CA LEU A 124 -25.60 -6.18 11.99
C LEU A 124 -26.44 -6.00 10.73
N LYS A 125 -27.39 -5.04 10.73
CA LYS A 125 -28.21 -4.73 9.56
C LYS A 125 -27.39 -4.12 8.41
N ARG A 126 -26.38 -3.30 8.72
CA ARG A 126 -25.48 -2.67 7.72
C ARG A 126 -24.43 -3.64 7.14
N MET A 127 -24.14 -4.75 7.80
CA MET A 127 -23.12 -5.70 7.33
C MET A 127 -23.56 -6.43 6.05
N LYS A 128 -22.62 -6.70 5.13
CA LYS A 128 -22.90 -7.39 3.86
C LYS A 128 -22.68 -8.90 4.01
N SER A 129 -23.63 -9.68 3.52
CA SER A 129 -23.54 -11.15 3.42
C SER A 129 -22.58 -11.59 2.29
N GLY A 130 -22.07 -12.81 2.36
CA GLY A 130 -21.16 -13.41 1.37
C GLY A 130 -19.72 -12.88 1.43
N LYS A 131 -19.28 -12.43 2.61
CA LYS A 131 -17.89 -12.02 2.86
C LYS A 131 -17.07 -13.22 3.32
N ALA A 132 -15.79 -13.22 2.99
CA ALA A 132 -14.85 -14.22 3.50
C ALA A 132 -14.89 -14.22 5.04
N VAL A 133 -14.99 -15.42 5.62
CA VAL A 133 -15.03 -15.61 7.07
C VAL A 133 -13.71 -15.18 7.71
N GLY A 134 -13.79 -14.69 8.95
CA GLY A 134 -12.63 -14.34 9.73
C GLY A 134 -11.85 -15.59 10.18
N PRO A 135 -10.77 -15.42 10.96
CA PRO A 135 -10.03 -16.53 11.56
C PRO A 135 -10.85 -17.41 12.51
N ASP A 136 -12.03 -16.93 12.90
CA ASP A 136 -13.02 -17.64 13.70
C ASP A 136 -13.88 -18.60 12.87
N ASP A 137 -13.79 -18.55 11.53
CA ASP A 137 -14.64 -19.28 10.59
C ASP A 137 -16.15 -19.06 10.82
N ILE A 138 -16.53 -17.92 11.42
CA ILE A 138 -17.93 -17.59 11.66
C ILE A 138 -18.44 -16.64 10.57
N PRO A 139 -19.39 -17.07 9.71
CA PRO A 139 -20.01 -16.18 8.75
C PRO A 139 -20.88 -15.11 9.42
N VAL A 140 -20.95 -13.93 8.80
CA VAL A 140 -21.82 -12.83 9.29
C VAL A 140 -23.31 -13.22 9.25
N GLU A 141 -23.65 -14.17 8.40
CA GLU A 141 -24.97 -14.79 8.29
C GLU A 141 -25.40 -15.43 9.61
N VAL A 142 -24.49 -16.07 10.34
CA VAL A 142 -24.78 -16.68 11.64
C VAL A 142 -25.31 -15.63 12.61
N TRP A 143 -24.61 -14.49 12.70
CA TRP A 143 -25.01 -13.39 13.57
C TRP A 143 -26.32 -12.72 13.14
N LYS A 144 -26.61 -12.68 11.83
CA LYS A 144 -27.88 -12.16 11.32
C LYS A 144 -29.06 -13.12 11.58
N CYS A 145 -28.84 -14.42 11.41
CA CYS A 145 -29.87 -15.45 11.63
C CYS A 145 -30.26 -15.58 13.11
N LEU A 146 -29.32 -15.38 14.02
CA LEU A 146 -29.56 -15.41 15.47
C LEU A 146 -30.40 -14.22 15.99
N GLY A 147 -30.67 -13.20 15.16
CA GLY A 147 -31.59 -12.12 15.48
C GLY A 147 -31.26 -11.40 16.80
N GLU A 148 -32.26 -11.24 17.67
CA GLU A 148 -32.09 -10.56 18.97
C GLU A 148 -31.11 -11.30 19.89
N ALA A 149 -31.04 -12.63 19.85
CA ALA A 149 -30.09 -13.38 20.68
C ALA A 149 -28.63 -13.00 20.35
N ALA A 150 -28.31 -12.77 19.07
CA ALA A 150 -27.01 -12.25 18.68
C ALA A 150 -26.79 -10.81 19.14
N VAL A 151 -27.81 -9.96 19.06
CA VAL A 151 -27.73 -8.58 19.56
C VAL A 151 -27.41 -8.58 21.05
N GLU A 152 -28.09 -9.40 21.84
CA GLU A 152 -27.84 -9.49 23.28
C GLU A 152 -26.45 -10.03 23.62
N PHE A 153 -26.08 -11.13 22.97
CA PHE A 153 -24.79 -11.78 23.15
C PHE A 153 -23.63 -10.84 22.78
N LEU A 154 -23.66 -10.25 21.59
CA LEU A 154 -22.61 -9.34 21.11
C LEU A 154 -22.55 -8.06 21.95
N THR A 155 -23.70 -7.49 22.34
CA THR A 155 -23.73 -6.33 23.23
C THR A 155 -23.06 -6.65 24.58
N SER A 156 -23.37 -7.80 25.16
CA SER A 156 -22.77 -8.26 26.42
C SER A 156 -21.27 -8.52 26.27
N LEU A 157 -20.87 -9.22 25.21
CA LEU A 157 -19.48 -9.54 24.89
C LEU A 157 -18.66 -8.27 24.67
N PHE A 158 -19.11 -7.36 23.82
CA PHE A 158 -18.39 -6.13 23.52
C PHE A 158 -18.26 -5.24 24.76
N ASN A 159 -19.32 -5.10 25.57
CA ASN A 159 -19.22 -4.36 26.83
C ASN A 159 -18.33 -5.06 27.86
N ARG A 160 -18.25 -6.41 27.85
CA ARG A 160 -17.33 -7.16 28.71
C ARG A 160 -15.88 -6.99 28.27
N VAL A 161 -15.62 -7.00 26.96
CA VAL A 161 -14.31 -6.66 26.38
C VAL A 161 -13.95 -5.21 26.72
N LEU A 162 -14.88 -4.27 26.52
CA LEU A 162 -14.69 -2.85 26.83
C LEU A 162 -14.40 -2.64 28.33
N LYS A 163 -15.13 -3.33 29.20
CA LYS A 163 -14.91 -3.30 30.66
C LYS A 163 -13.58 -3.94 31.05
N ARG A 164 -13.18 -5.03 30.41
CA ARG A 164 -11.86 -5.66 30.63
C ARG A 164 -10.73 -4.73 30.20
N LEU A 165 -10.88 -4.05 29.06
CA LEU A 165 -9.97 -3.00 28.61
C LEU A 165 -10.00 -1.73 29.49
N GLN A 166 -11.06 -1.53 30.28
CA GLN A 166 -11.15 -0.45 31.28
C GLN A 166 -10.48 -0.83 32.62
N GLY A 167 -10.29 -2.13 32.90
CA GLY A 167 -9.67 -2.63 34.14
C GLY A 167 -8.24 -3.15 33.97
N GLU A 168 -7.88 -3.64 32.79
CA GLU A 168 -6.51 -3.93 32.38
C GLU A 168 -5.96 -2.68 31.67
N GLU A 169 -4.82 -2.13 32.12
CA GLU A 169 -4.17 -1.03 31.40
C GLU A 169 -3.84 -1.48 29.98
N VAL A 170 -4.52 -0.91 28.98
CA VAL A 170 -4.20 -1.18 27.58
C VAL A 170 -2.75 -0.76 27.35
N LYS A 171 -1.90 -1.74 27.05
CA LYS A 171 -0.47 -1.52 26.83
C LYS A 171 -0.25 -0.45 25.77
N LYS A 172 0.21 0.73 26.20
CA LYS A 172 0.49 1.86 25.31
C LYS A 172 1.78 1.58 24.55
N VAL A 173 1.66 1.26 23.27
CA VAL A 173 2.81 1.07 22.38
C VAL A 173 3.17 2.37 21.66
N GLN A 174 4.48 2.61 21.48
CA GLN A 174 4.96 3.77 20.72
C GLN A 174 4.69 3.64 19.21
N GLU A 175 4.53 2.40 18.74
CA GLU A 175 4.30 2.05 17.34
C GLU A 175 3.31 0.89 17.25
N PHE A 176 2.26 1.06 16.46
CA PHE A 176 1.25 0.04 16.23
C PHE A 176 1.04 -0.18 14.74
N LYS A 177 1.00 -1.44 14.32
CA LYS A 177 0.71 -1.81 12.92
C LYS A 177 -0.75 -2.21 12.81
N TYR A 178 -1.53 -1.42 12.10
CA TYR A 178 -2.94 -1.68 11.84
C TYR A 178 -3.20 -1.80 10.33
N LEU A 179 -3.73 -2.95 9.90
CA LEU A 179 -4.03 -3.24 8.48
C LEU A 179 -2.85 -2.96 7.53
N GLY A 180 -1.62 -3.12 8.02
CA GLY A 180 -0.41 -2.84 7.24
C GLY A 180 0.01 -1.36 7.19
N SER A 181 -0.73 -0.44 7.80
CA SER A 181 -0.30 0.94 8.10
C SER A 181 0.28 1.03 9.51
N THR A 182 1.24 1.92 9.72
CA THR A 182 1.92 2.11 11.00
C THR A 182 1.54 3.43 11.61
N VAL A 183 0.96 3.37 12.81
CA VAL A 183 0.60 4.53 13.61
C VAL A 183 1.63 4.71 14.71
N GLN A 184 2.12 5.94 14.87
CA GLN A 184 3.04 6.32 15.94
C GLN A 184 2.29 7.09 17.02
N SER A 185 2.58 6.83 18.30
CA SER A 185 2.03 7.56 19.45
C SER A 185 2.24 9.07 19.36
N ASN A 186 3.36 9.49 18.77
CA ASN A 186 3.74 10.89 18.58
C ASN A 186 3.04 11.55 17.37
N GLY A 187 2.21 10.83 16.61
CA GLY A 187 1.53 11.33 15.41
C GLY A 187 2.46 11.65 14.24
N GLU A 188 3.72 11.18 14.28
CA GLU A 188 4.63 11.31 13.15
C GLU A 188 4.45 10.18 12.12
N CYS A 189 4.87 10.46 10.89
CA CYS A 189 4.71 9.56 9.75
C CYS A 189 6.03 9.07 9.14
N ALA A 190 7.18 9.37 9.77
CA ALA A 190 8.48 9.00 9.24
C ALA A 190 8.67 7.48 9.17
N LYS A 191 8.19 6.74 10.18
CA LYS A 191 8.27 5.27 10.17
C LYS A 191 7.38 4.66 9.09
N GLU A 192 6.19 5.21 8.89
CA GLU A 192 5.27 4.77 7.83
C GLU A 192 5.91 4.96 6.44
N VAL A 193 6.50 6.13 6.17
CA VAL A 193 7.20 6.40 4.92
C VAL A 193 8.34 5.41 4.68
N LYS A 194 9.18 5.15 5.69
CA LYS A 194 10.25 4.16 5.59
C LYS A 194 9.73 2.76 5.27
N LYS A 195 8.64 2.33 5.92
CA LYS A 195 8.00 1.04 5.63
C LYS A 195 7.41 0.98 4.22
N ARG A 196 6.86 2.08 3.71
CA ARG A 196 6.38 2.16 2.32
C ARG A 196 7.51 2.09 1.30
N VAL A 197 8.60 2.79 1.55
CA VAL A 197 9.83 2.67 0.74
C VAL A 197 10.32 1.22 0.72
N GLN A 198 10.39 0.57 1.89
CA GLN A 198 10.79 -0.84 1.98
C GLN A 198 9.83 -1.77 1.24
N THR A 199 8.52 -1.55 1.38
CA THR A 199 7.49 -2.34 0.68
C THR A 199 7.59 -2.14 -0.83
N GLY A 200 7.83 -0.91 -1.30
CA GLY A 200 8.13 -0.60 -2.69
C GLY A 200 9.35 -1.36 -3.20
N TRP A 201 10.47 -1.34 -2.47
CA TRP A 201 11.67 -2.10 -2.83
C TRP A 201 11.44 -3.61 -2.87
N ASN A 202 10.66 -4.15 -1.94
CA ASN A 202 10.29 -5.56 -1.96
C ASN A 202 9.46 -5.89 -3.21
N GLY A 203 8.50 -5.03 -3.58
CA GLY A 203 7.76 -5.15 -4.84
C GLY A 203 8.66 -5.07 -6.07
N TRP A 204 9.58 -4.11 -6.10
CA TRP A 204 10.54 -3.92 -7.18
C TRP A 204 11.45 -5.13 -7.37
N ARG A 205 11.95 -5.73 -6.28
CA ARG A 205 12.82 -6.92 -6.34
C ARG A 205 12.13 -8.12 -7.00
N LYS A 206 10.82 -8.29 -6.82
CA LYS A 206 10.04 -9.38 -7.44
C LYS A 206 10.02 -9.28 -8.97
N VAL A 207 9.87 -8.06 -9.47
CA VAL A 207 9.83 -7.77 -10.91
C VAL A 207 11.19 -7.35 -11.48
N SER A 208 12.26 -7.45 -10.69
CA SER A 208 13.61 -7.02 -11.09
C SER A 208 14.12 -7.71 -12.35
N GLY A 209 13.76 -8.98 -12.59
CA GLY A 209 14.13 -9.70 -13.81
C GLY A 209 13.57 -9.07 -15.09
N VAL A 210 12.40 -8.41 -15.01
CA VAL A 210 11.82 -7.64 -16.13
C VAL A 210 12.38 -6.22 -16.12
N LEU A 211 12.50 -5.60 -14.95
CA LEU A 211 12.95 -4.22 -14.83
C LEU A 211 14.43 -4.03 -15.21
N CYS A 212 15.29 -5.02 -14.98
CA CYS A 212 16.72 -4.93 -15.25
C CYS A 212 17.11 -5.55 -16.61
N ASP A 213 16.19 -6.19 -17.33
CA ASP A 213 16.48 -6.76 -18.66
C ASP A 213 16.72 -5.64 -19.68
N ARG A 214 17.87 -5.66 -20.35
CA ARG A 214 18.24 -4.68 -21.38
C ARG A 214 17.41 -4.80 -22.66
N LYS A 215 16.83 -5.96 -22.93
CA LYS A 215 15.99 -6.21 -24.12
C LYS A 215 14.61 -5.57 -23.96
N ILE A 216 14.18 -5.31 -22.73
CA ILE A 216 12.88 -4.73 -22.43
C ILE A 216 12.97 -3.21 -22.49
N SER A 217 12.04 -2.60 -23.21
CA SER A 217 11.98 -1.16 -23.39
C SER A 217 11.73 -0.42 -22.06
N ALA A 218 12.19 0.83 -22.01
CA ALA A 218 11.94 1.72 -20.88
C ALA A 218 10.44 1.94 -20.60
N ARG A 219 9.61 2.01 -21.64
CA ARG A 219 8.16 2.19 -21.51
C ARG A 219 7.49 1.01 -20.79
N ILE A 220 7.86 -0.24 -21.11
CA ILE A 220 7.35 -1.43 -20.39
C ILE A 220 7.82 -1.40 -18.94
N LYS A 221 9.10 -1.10 -18.70
CA LYS A 221 9.66 -1.02 -17.35
C LYS A 221 8.93 0.01 -16.50
N GLY A 222 8.66 1.19 -17.04
CA GLY A 222 7.87 2.22 -16.36
C GLY A 222 6.45 1.77 -16.07
N LYS A 223 5.84 1.00 -16.96
CA LYS A 223 4.51 0.41 -16.73
C LYS A 223 4.50 -0.63 -15.62
N VAL A 224 5.46 -1.55 -15.62
CA VAL A 224 5.65 -2.52 -14.52
C VAL A 224 5.85 -1.80 -13.19
N TYR A 225 6.60 -0.70 -13.17
CA TYR A 225 6.75 0.13 -11.99
C TYR A 225 5.40 0.74 -11.53
N ARG A 226 4.63 1.36 -12.45
CA ARG A 226 3.34 1.99 -12.11
C ARG A 226 2.29 1.01 -11.58
N THR A 227 2.36 -0.25 -12.01
CA THR A 227 1.36 -1.28 -11.70
C THR A 227 1.70 -2.10 -10.45
N VAL A 228 2.98 -2.39 -10.19
CA VAL A 228 3.40 -3.26 -9.08
C VAL A 228 4.02 -2.48 -7.94
N VAL A 229 4.91 -1.53 -8.25
CA VAL A 229 5.78 -0.87 -7.26
C VAL A 229 5.10 0.37 -6.68
N ARG A 230 4.58 1.24 -7.54
CA ARG A 230 3.95 2.50 -7.12
C ARG A 230 2.76 2.28 -6.17
N PRO A 231 1.80 1.36 -6.41
CA PRO A 231 0.69 1.16 -5.49
C PRO A 231 1.16 0.68 -4.12
N ALA A 232 2.22 -0.14 -4.07
CA ALA A 232 2.82 -0.60 -2.82
C ALA A 232 3.45 0.55 -2.00
N MET A 233 4.01 1.55 -2.68
CA MET A 233 4.54 2.76 -2.04
C MET A 233 3.42 3.74 -1.62
N LEU A 234 2.36 3.85 -2.41
CA LEU A 234 1.26 4.81 -2.17
C LEU A 234 0.28 4.36 -1.09
N TYR A 235 0.16 3.05 -0.85
CA TYR A 235 -0.80 2.50 0.10
C TYR A 235 -0.74 3.24 1.45
N GLY A 236 -1.88 3.72 1.94
CA GLY A 236 -2.00 4.40 3.23
C GLY A 236 -1.49 5.85 3.26
N LEU A 237 -0.68 6.30 2.29
CA LEU A 237 -0.16 7.68 2.25
C LEU A 237 -1.24 8.73 1.96
N GLU A 238 -2.39 8.31 1.42
CA GLU A 238 -3.59 9.13 1.24
C GLU A 238 -4.21 9.62 2.55
N THR A 239 -3.87 9.00 3.68
CA THR A 239 -4.37 9.38 5.03
C THR A 239 -3.32 10.12 5.87
N VAL A 240 -2.15 10.38 5.29
CA VAL A 240 -0.97 10.87 6.01
C VAL A 240 -0.55 12.25 5.52
N SER A 241 -0.29 13.16 6.47
CA SER A 241 0.33 14.46 6.20
C SER A 241 1.85 14.32 6.06
N LEU A 242 2.33 14.23 4.81
CA LEU A 242 3.76 14.20 4.54
C LEU A 242 4.41 15.58 4.74
N ARG A 243 5.61 15.62 5.32
CA ARG A 243 6.51 16.78 5.31
C ARG A 243 7.35 16.76 4.02
N LYS A 244 7.87 17.92 3.60
CA LYS A 244 8.74 18.03 2.42
C LYS A 244 9.92 17.04 2.42
N ARG A 245 10.57 16.85 3.58
CA ARG A 245 11.64 15.85 3.75
C ARG A 245 11.19 14.42 3.41
N GLN A 246 10.00 14.02 3.81
CA GLN A 246 9.46 12.67 3.57
C GLN A 246 9.00 12.50 2.12
N GLU A 247 8.45 13.56 1.54
CA GLU A 247 8.13 13.64 0.11
C GLU A 247 9.39 13.43 -0.74
N SER A 248 10.49 14.13 -0.40
CA SER A 248 11.81 13.93 -1.03
C SER A 248 12.36 12.52 -0.81
N GLU A 249 12.17 11.90 0.35
CA GLU A 249 12.62 10.53 0.62
C GLU A 249 11.94 9.51 -0.30
N LEU A 250 10.62 9.66 -0.50
CA LEU A 250 9.83 8.85 -1.44
C LEU A 250 10.29 9.06 -2.89
N GLU A 251 10.52 10.31 -3.30
CA GLU A 251 11.00 10.62 -4.65
C GLU A 251 12.41 10.10 -4.92
N VAL A 252 13.32 10.17 -3.93
CA VAL A 252 14.66 9.61 -4.03
C VAL A 252 14.59 8.10 -4.20
N ALA A 253 13.69 7.41 -3.48
CA ALA A 253 13.47 5.98 -3.64
C ALA A 253 12.96 5.64 -5.05
N GLU A 254 11.93 6.34 -5.55
CA GLU A 254 11.42 6.18 -6.92
C GLU A 254 12.53 6.38 -7.96
N LEU A 255 13.28 7.48 -7.87
CA LEU A 255 14.35 7.78 -8.83
C LEU A 255 15.49 6.77 -8.79
N LYS A 256 15.80 6.19 -7.63
CA LYS A 256 16.76 5.08 -7.53
C LYS A 256 16.24 3.84 -8.27
N MET A 257 14.98 3.46 -8.05
CA MET A 257 14.36 2.32 -8.73
C MET A 257 14.28 2.48 -10.25
N LEU A 258 13.93 3.67 -10.74
CA LEU A 258 13.85 3.98 -12.17
C LEU A 258 15.23 4.02 -12.83
N ARG A 259 16.22 4.65 -12.20
CA ARG A 259 17.58 4.67 -12.76
C ARG A 259 18.17 3.26 -12.86
N PHE A 260 17.94 2.44 -11.84
CA PHE A 260 18.40 1.05 -11.85
C PHE A 260 17.75 0.26 -13.00
N SER A 261 16.45 0.44 -13.25
CA SER A 261 15.77 -0.27 -14.35
C SER A 261 16.22 0.22 -15.74
N LEU A 262 16.59 1.49 -15.87
CA LEU A 262 17.10 2.07 -17.12
C LEU A 262 18.60 1.85 -17.32
N GLY A 263 19.31 1.30 -16.33
CA GLY A 263 20.78 1.16 -16.39
C GLY A 263 21.53 2.49 -16.33
N VAL A 264 20.89 3.56 -15.82
CA VAL A 264 21.48 4.89 -15.68
C VAL A 264 22.19 4.99 -14.33
N THR A 265 23.46 5.30 -14.37
CA THR A 265 24.32 5.50 -13.21
C THR A 265 24.37 6.98 -12.81
N ARG A 266 25.00 7.28 -11.66
CA ARG A 266 25.26 8.67 -11.27
C ARG A 266 26.34 9.34 -12.14
N LEU A 267 27.19 8.55 -12.80
CA LEU A 267 28.27 9.06 -13.65
C LEU A 267 27.74 9.64 -14.96
N ASP A 268 26.58 9.17 -15.42
CA ASP A 268 25.92 9.63 -16.64
C ASP A 268 25.37 11.05 -16.53
N ARG A 269 25.42 11.67 -15.33
CA ARG A 269 24.95 13.04 -15.01
C ARG A 269 23.59 13.39 -15.62
N SER A 270 22.73 12.39 -15.78
CA SER A 270 21.43 12.55 -16.43
C SER A 270 20.44 13.23 -15.48
N ARG A 271 19.62 14.14 -16.03
CA ARG A 271 18.57 14.83 -15.26
C ARG A 271 17.50 13.82 -14.79
N ASN A 272 16.88 14.08 -13.65
CA ASN A 272 15.83 13.21 -13.10
C ASN A 272 14.59 13.15 -14.02
N GLU A 273 14.30 14.27 -14.70
CA GLU A 273 13.23 14.39 -15.69
C GLU A 273 13.43 13.43 -16.85
N TYR A 274 14.67 13.18 -17.26
CA TYR A 274 14.97 12.22 -18.33
C TYR A 274 14.54 10.81 -17.93
N SER A 275 14.98 10.32 -16.75
CA SER A 275 14.61 8.98 -16.27
C SER A 275 13.09 8.80 -16.15
N ARG A 276 12.39 9.84 -15.66
CA ARG A 276 10.94 9.84 -15.55
C ARG A 276 10.24 9.88 -16.91
N GLY A 277 10.71 10.74 -17.82
CA GLY A 277 10.17 10.89 -19.17
C GLY A 277 10.34 9.61 -19.99
N THR A 278 11.53 9.03 -19.99
CA THR A 278 11.85 7.79 -20.71
C THR A 278 11.02 6.59 -20.21
N ALA A 279 10.71 6.54 -18.91
CA ALA A 279 9.83 5.52 -18.34
C ALA A 279 8.32 5.87 -18.44
N HIS A 280 7.96 7.09 -18.86
CA HIS A 280 6.59 7.63 -18.77
C HIS A 280 6.02 7.57 -17.34
N VAL A 281 6.82 7.95 -16.36
CA VAL A 281 6.49 7.87 -14.93
C VAL A 281 6.42 9.29 -14.36
N GLY A 282 5.21 9.78 -14.07
CA GLY A 282 5.00 11.07 -13.38
C GLY A 282 5.59 11.07 -11.96
N ARG A 283 5.78 12.23 -11.35
CA ARG A 283 6.40 12.33 -10.01
C ARG A 283 5.54 11.64 -8.95
N LEU A 284 6.19 10.93 -8.02
CA LEU A 284 5.48 10.26 -6.93
C LEU A 284 4.72 11.24 -6.01
N GLY A 285 5.27 12.42 -5.74
CA GLY A 285 4.61 13.45 -4.93
C GLY A 285 3.24 13.85 -5.50
N ASP A 286 3.17 14.08 -6.80
CA ASP A 286 1.90 14.40 -7.48
C ASP A 286 0.90 13.25 -7.38
N LYS A 287 1.38 11.99 -7.46
CA LYS A 287 0.52 10.81 -7.29
C LYS A 287 0.03 10.62 -5.85
N VAL A 288 0.84 10.97 -4.85
CA VAL A 288 0.38 11.01 -3.45
C VAL A 288 -0.69 12.08 -3.28
N ARG A 289 -0.50 13.27 -3.86
CA ARG A 289 -1.49 14.36 -3.86
C ARG A 289 -2.81 13.93 -4.48
N GLU A 290 -2.77 13.38 -5.70
CA GLU A 290 -3.96 12.86 -6.38
C GLU A 290 -4.70 11.82 -5.54
N ALA A 291 -3.97 10.89 -4.90
CA ALA A 291 -4.57 9.88 -4.04
C ALA A 291 -5.23 10.51 -2.80
N ARG A 292 -4.56 11.48 -2.16
CA ARG A 292 -5.08 12.21 -1.00
C ARG A 292 -6.34 13.00 -1.32
N LEU A 293 -6.35 13.75 -2.43
CA LEU A 293 -7.52 14.52 -2.86
C LEU A 293 -8.68 13.60 -3.27
N ARG A 294 -8.40 12.49 -3.97
CA ARG A 294 -9.41 11.48 -4.31
C ARG A 294 -10.03 10.85 -3.06
N TRP A 295 -9.20 10.53 -2.07
CA TRP A 295 -9.66 10.01 -0.78
C TRP A 295 -10.48 11.05 -0.02
N PHE A 296 -9.99 12.29 0.09
CA PHE A 296 -10.72 13.39 0.73
C PHE A 296 -12.10 13.58 0.09
N GLY A 297 -12.18 13.68 -1.23
CA GLY A 297 -13.46 13.80 -1.91
C GLY A 297 -14.35 12.57 -1.71
N HIS A 298 -13.78 11.36 -1.61
CA HIS A 298 -14.56 10.18 -1.22
C HIS A 298 -15.17 10.34 0.17
N VAL A 299 -14.41 10.78 1.17
CA VAL A 299 -14.90 10.98 2.54
C VAL A 299 -15.94 12.10 2.59
N GLN A 300 -15.72 13.20 1.86
CA GLN A 300 -16.62 14.35 1.82
C GLN A 300 -18.02 13.95 1.32
N ARG A 301 -18.11 13.06 0.34
CA ARG A 301 -19.40 12.57 -0.21
C ARG A 301 -20.12 11.54 0.67
N ARG A 302 -19.58 11.16 1.83
CA ARG A 302 -20.21 10.18 2.74
C ARG A 302 -21.11 10.90 3.74
N GLU A 303 -22.13 10.18 4.20
CA GLU A 303 -23.02 10.62 5.28
C GLU A 303 -22.23 11.04 6.53
N SER A 304 -22.79 11.95 7.32
CA SER A 304 -22.18 12.47 8.55
C SER A 304 -21.89 11.38 9.59
N GLU A 305 -22.64 10.28 9.60
CA GLU A 305 -22.38 9.13 10.48
C GLU A 305 -21.13 8.32 10.09
N TYR A 306 -20.63 8.46 8.86
CA TYR A 306 -19.45 7.73 8.41
C TYR A 306 -18.23 8.13 9.24
N ILE A 307 -17.52 7.13 9.78
CA ILE A 307 -16.38 7.35 10.69
C ILE A 307 -15.36 8.31 10.08
N GLY A 308 -15.04 8.16 8.79
CA GLY A 308 -14.10 9.07 8.14
C GLY A 308 -14.58 10.52 8.13
N ARG A 309 -15.88 10.75 7.98
CA ARG A 309 -16.46 12.09 7.99
C ARG A 309 -16.44 12.69 9.40
N ARG A 310 -16.89 11.91 10.40
CA ARG A 310 -16.78 12.28 11.82
C ARG A 310 -15.35 12.61 12.24
N MET A 311 -14.36 11.85 11.76
CA MET A 311 -12.96 12.08 12.08
C MET A 311 -12.39 13.36 11.44
N LEU A 312 -12.87 13.74 10.26
CA LEU A 312 -12.49 15.01 9.62
C LEU A 312 -13.09 16.21 10.35
N ASP A 313 -14.34 16.09 10.78
CA ASP A 313 -15.09 17.16 11.45
C ASP A 313 -14.80 17.23 12.97
N MET A 314 -14.02 16.29 13.51
CA MET A 314 -13.71 16.21 14.94
C MET A 314 -12.77 17.33 15.38
N GLU A 315 -13.25 18.18 16.29
CA GLU A 315 -12.39 19.13 17.00
C GLU A 315 -11.76 18.47 18.23
N LEU A 316 -10.43 18.44 18.26
CA LEU A 316 -9.68 17.93 19.41
C LEU A 316 -9.44 19.06 20.42
N PRO A 317 -9.74 18.84 21.72
CA PRO A 317 -9.50 19.85 22.75
C PRO A 317 -7.99 20.13 22.89
N GLY A 318 -7.63 21.40 23.03
CA GLY A 318 -6.25 21.86 23.24
C GLY A 318 -5.83 22.98 22.28
N ARG A 319 -4.83 23.76 22.70
CA ARG A 319 -4.29 24.87 21.88
C ARG A 319 -3.08 24.42 21.06
N ARG A 320 -2.97 24.93 19.83
CA ARG A 320 -1.79 24.71 18.97
C ARG A 320 -0.59 25.44 19.56
N GLN A 321 0.50 24.74 19.81
CA GLN A 321 1.75 25.37 20.25
C GLN A 321 2.26 26.35 19.17
N ARG A 322 2.74 27.52 19.59
CA ARG A 322 3.38 28.51 18.71
C ARG A 322 4.73 27.99 18.19
N GLY A 323 5.15 28.42 17.00
CA GLY A 323 6.44 28.04 16.40
C GLY A 323 6.29 26.99 15.31
N ARG A 324 6.81 25.77 15.55
CA ARG A 324 6.82 24.66 14.58
C ARG A 324 5.78 23.58 14.95
N PRO A 325 4.48 23.86 14.80
CA PRO A 325 3.47 22.88 15.15
C PRO A 325 3.48 21.69 14.18
N LYS A 326 2.97 20.55 14.65
CA LYS A 326 2.74 19.38 13.79
C LYS A 326 1.74 19.73 12.68
N ARG A 327 1.94 19.13 11.51
CA ARG A 327 1.13 19.34 10.32
C ARG A 327 -0.15 18.50 10.43
N ARG A 328 -1.32 19.13 10.30
CA ARG A 328 -2.60 18.42 10.29
C ARG A 328 -2.89 17.81 8.93
N TYR A 329 -3.85 16.89 8.87
CA TYR A 329 -4.36 16.36 7.60
C TYR A 329 -4.94 17.46 6.73
N MET A 330 -5.82 18.30 7.30
CA MET A 330 -6.44 19.43 6.60
C MET A 330 -5.42 20.49 6.14
N ASP A 331 -4.33 20.72 6.88
CA ASP A 331 -3.24 21.60 6.42
C ASP A 331 -2.66 21.11 5.08
N GLY A 332 -2.48 19.79 4.94
CA GLY A 332 -2.00 19.15 3.71
C GLY A 332 -3.02 19.23 2.58
N ILE A 333 -4.30 18.95 2.87
CA ILE A 333 -5.39 19.05 1.90
C ILE A 333 -5.53 20.47 1.36
N ASN A 334 -5.50 21.48 2.22
CA ASN A 334 -5.63 22.88 1.82
C ASN A 334 -4.47 23.33 0.93
N GLU A 335 -3.23 22.91 1.22
CA GLU A 335 -2.10 23.16 0.33
C GLU A 335 -2.24 22.43 -1.01
N ASP A 336 -2.68 21.17 -0.98
CA ASP A 336 -2.88 20.38 -2.19
C ASP A 336 -3.97 20.97 -3.10
N MET A 337 -5.11 21.39 -2.53
CA MET A 337 -6.21 22.06 -3.25
C MET A 337 -5.75 23.38 -3.87
N LYS A 338 -4.97 24.19 -3.14
CA LYS A 338 -4.36 25.42 -3.68
C LYS A 338 -3.45 25.16 -4.87
N LEU A 339 -2.68 24.07 -4.85
CA LEU A 339 -1.75 23.72 -5.93
C LEU A 339 -2.47 23.26 -7.21
N VAL A 340 -3.67 22.70 -7.08
CA VAL A 340 -4.48 22.25 -8.22
C VAL A 340 -5.63 23.20 -8.56
N SER A 341 -5.70 24.36 -7.89
CA SER A 341 -6.80 25.33 -8.00
C SER A 341 -8.18 24.70 -7.80
N ALA A 342 -8.30 23.74 -6.87
CA ALA A 342 -9.55 23.05 -6.57
C ALA A 342 -10.23 23.62 -5.32
N SER A 343 -11.55 23.51 -5.29
CA SER A 343 -12.42 23.87 -4.17
C SER A 343 -12.92 22.63 -3.42
N VAL A 344 -13.53 22.82 -2.25
CA VAL A 344 -14.23 21.73 -1.53
C VAL A 344 -15.50 21.31 -2.28
N GLU A 345 -16.12 22.22 -3.03
CA GLU A 345 -17.31 21.98 -3.85
C GLU A 345 -16.98 21.06 -5.04
N ASP A 346 -15.76 21.13 -5.57
CA ASP A 346 -15.25 20.21 -6.60
C ASP A 346 -15.20 18.75 -6.12
N ALA A 347 -15.27 18.51 -4.81
CA ALA A 347 -15.40 17.16 -4.27
C ALA A 347 -16.81 16.58 -4.48
N GLU A 348 -17.81 17.41 -4.70
CA GLU A 348 -19.22 17.01 -4.88
C GLU A 348 -19.55 16.87 -6.38
N ASP A 349 -18.92 17.69 -7.23
CA ASP A 349 -19.13 17.65 -8.67
C ASP A 349 -18.40 16.51 -9.39
N ARG A 350 -19.15 15.78 -10.22
CA ARG A 350 -18.65 14.69 -11.07
C ARG A 350 -18.74 15.04 -12.55
N ILE A 351 -18.69 16.32 -12.91
CA ILE A 351 -18.81 16.71 -14.31
C ILE A 351 -17.49 16.39 -15.03
N GLY A 352 -17.49 15.27 -15.76
CA GLY A 352 -16.73 15.15 -17.01
C GLY A 352 -15.22 15.00 -16.94
N GLY A 353 -14.63 14.49 -15.85
CA GLY A 353 -13.24 14.03 -15.91
C GLY A 353 -13.14 12.77 -16.78
N GLU A 354 -12.84 12.93 -18.07
CA GLU A 354 -12.43 11.83 -18.95
C GLU A 354 -11.37 10.98 -18.23
N ARG A 355 -11.64 9.67 -18.12
CA ARG A 355 -10.89 8.70 -17.33
C ARG A 355 -9.76 8.06 -18.11
#